data_AF-A0AA85K6I8-F1
#
_entry.id   AF-A0AA85K6I8-F1
#
_cell.length_a   1.000
_cell.length_b   1.000
_cell.length_c   1.000
_cell.angle_alpha   90.00
_cell.angle_beta   90.00
_cell.angle_gamma   90.00
#
_symmetry.space_group_name_H-M   'P 1'
#
loop_
_entity.id
_entity.type
_entity.pdbx_description
1 polymer ?
#
loop_
_entity_poly.entity_id
_entity_poly.type
_entity_poly.pdbx_seq_one_letter_code
_entity_poly.pdbx_strand_id
1 'polypeptide(L)'
;MNNITECNLKRQVDEVFSIMPHHFIQWLADSILRRVASEPNLHDLYAEFVLLISERYTNFSTFLLEILTKEIDYILKLPNLDTCNGKALKHLGGFLGRLTIARDIPLCVDIKSLIYTTFKNKPNSLDCIIPFISEILKNTKYSYQIKPSNPWVKEILQVIKELHHITNKLTIQFEVELLFSFLDCDINELNSAYYLRRNMNNETNNNSNNNGDNYS
;
A
#
# COMPACT_ATOMS: atom_id res chain seq x y z
N MET A 1 -23.61 -6.45 8.39
CA MET A 1 -22.24 -6.67 7.88
C MET A 1 -21.90 -8.15 7.64
N ASN A 2 -22.18 -9.10 8.55
CA ASN A 2 -21.70 -10.51 8.41
C ASN A 2 -22.14 -11.27 7.14
N ASN A 3 -23.16 -10.78 6.40
CA ASN A 3 -23.68 -11.42 5.19
C ASN A 3 -23.73 -10.46 3.98
N ILE A 4 -22.78 -9.51 3.85
CA ILE A 4 -22.77 -8.61 2.68
C ILE A 4 -22.50 -9.41 1.40
N THR A 5 -23.36 -9.19 0.40
CA THR A 5 -23.23 -9.67 -0.97
C THR A 5 -23.56 -8.54 -1.94
N GLU A 6 -23.16 -8.65 -3.20
CA GLU A 6 -23.48 -7.64 -4.23
C GLU A 6 -24.99 -7.35 -4.30
N CYS A 7 -25.82 -8.40 -4.24
CA CYS A 7 -27.28 -8.28 -4.34
C CYS A 7 -27.94 -7.56 -3.16
N ASN A 8 -27.32 -7.59 -1.96
CA ASN A 8 -27.91 -7.01 -0.75
C ASN A 8 -27.21 -5.74 -0.27
N LEU A 9 -26.19 -5.28 -0.99
CA LEU A 9 -25.31 -4.19 -0.57
C LEU A 9 -26.09 -2.90 -0.28
N LYS A 10 -26.92 -2.45 -1.23
CA LYS A 10 -27.74 -1.23 -1.08
C LYS A 10 -28.68 -1.33 0.12
N ARG A 11 -29.36 -2.47 0.27
CA ARG A 11 -30.24 -2.72 1.42
C ARG A 11 -29.48 -2.66 2.74
N GLN A 12 -28.25 -3.21 2.81
CA GLN A 12 -27.45 -3.12 4.03
C GLN A 12 -26.97 -1.70 4.32
N VAL A 13 -26.72 -0.87 3.30
CA VAL A 13 -26.46 0.56 3.51
C VAL A 13 -27.70 1.23 4.10
N ASP A 14 -28.90 0.97 3.56
CA ASP A 14 -30.17 1.49 4.10
C ASP A 14 -30.38 1.08 5.57
N GLU A 15 -30.17 -0.21 5.87
CA GLU A 15 -30.27 -0.74 7.23
C GLU A 15 -29.31 -0.03 8.18
N VAL A 16 -28.04 0.14 7.78
CA VAL A 16 -27.04 0.88 8.57
C VAL A 16 -27.51 2.30 8.85
N PHE A 17 -27.97 3.05 7.84
CA PHE A 17 -28.43 4.43 8.05
C PHE A 17 -29.72 4.53 8.87
N SER A 18 -30.58 3.51 8.87
CA SER A 18 -31.81 3.52 9.68
C SER A 18 -31.57 3.31 11.17
N ILE A 19 -30.49 2.62 11.54
CA ILE A 19 -30.17 2.28 12.93
C ILE A 19 -29.00 3.06 13.51
N MET A 20 -28.16 3.69 12.67
CA MET A 20 -26.91 4.29 13.09
C MET A 20 -27.00 5.81 13.21
N PRO A 21 -26.91 6.37 14.43
CA PRO A 21 -26.76 7.80 14.62
C PRO A 21 -25.47 8.33 13.97
N HIS A 22 -25.48 9.60 13.54
CA HIS A 22 -24.31 10.24 12.92
C HIS A 22 -23.02 10.21 13.77
N HIS A 23 -23.12 10.09 15.10
CA HIS A 23 -21.94 10.01 15.98
C HIS A 23 -21.23 8.65 15.96
N PHE A 24 -21.82 7.62 15.33
CA PHE A 24 -21.22 6.28 15.19
C PHE A 24 -20.42 6.09 13.89
N ILE A 25 -20.21 7.16 13.11
CA ILE A 25 -19.50 7.08 11.83
C ILE A 25 -18.04 6.62 11.99
N GLN A 26 -17.36 7.04 13.07
CA GLN A 26 -16.03 6.52 13.39
C GLN A 26 -16.04 5.01 13.63
N TRP A 27 -16.98 4.54 14.45
CA TRP A 27 -17.12 3.11 14.73
C TRP A 27 -17.39 2.31 13.45
N LEU A 28 -18.19 2.86 12.52
CA LEU A 28 -18.45 2.25 11.23
C LEU A 28 -17.17 2.12 10.40
N ALA A 29 -16.40 3.20 10.28
CA ALA A 29 -15.12 3.18 9.57
C ALA A 29 -14.16 2.14 10.18
N ASP A 30 -13.98 2.17 11.51
CA ASP A 30 -13.12 1.20 12.21
C ASP A 30 -13.60 -0.25 12.03
N SER A 31 -14.92 -0.45 11.99
CA SER A 31 -15.53 -1.77 11.77
C SER A 31 -15.26 -2.30 10.37
N ILE A 32 -15.38 -1.44 9.35
CA ILE A 32 -15.03 -1.78 7.96
C ILE A 32 -13.55 -2.15 7.88
N LEU A 33 -12.65 -1.33 8.44
CA LEU A 33 -11.20 -1.55 8.37
C LEU A 33 -10.77 -2.84 9.07
N ARG A 34 -11.36 -3.17 10.23
CA ARG A 34 -11.13 -4.47 10.89
C ARG A 34 -11.51 -5.66 10.00
N ARG A 35 -12.59 -5.55 9.23
CA ARG A 35 -13.01 -6.61 8.30
C ARG A 35 -12.13 -6.66 7.06
N VAL A 36 -11.72 -5.51 6.53
CA VAL A 36 -10.73 -5.44 5.44
C VAL A 36 -9.43 -6.16 5.84
N ALA A 37 -8.94 -5.93 7.06
CA ALA A 37 -7.72 -6.57 7.55
C ALA A 37 -7.81 -8.11 7.65
N SER A 38 -9.02 -8.69 7.76
CA SER A 38 -9.21 -10.14 7.95
C SER A 38 -9.85 -10.87 6.75
N GLU A 39 -10.57 -10.18 5.87
CA GLU A 39 -11.43 -10.77 4.84
C GLU A 39 -11.07 -10.27 3.41
N PRO A 40 -9.93 -10.71 2.83
CA PRO A 40 -9.43 -10.23 1.54
C PRO A 40 -10.39 -10.47 0.36
N ASN A 41 -11.16 -11.55 0.42
CA ASN A 41 -12.10 -11.92 -0.64
C ASN A 41 -13.29 -10.94 -0.78
N LEU A 42 -13.48 -10.04 0.18
CA LEU A 42 -14.60 -9.10 0.21
C LEU A 42 -14.15 -7.65 0.01
N HIS A 43 -12.89 -7.40 -0.34
CA HIS A 43 -12.36 -6.04 -0.50
C HIS A 43 -13.09 -5.20 -1.54
N ASP A 44 -13.45 -5.79 -2.69
CA ASP A 44 -14.22 -5.08 -3.71
C ASP A 44 -15.59 -4.67 -3.19
N LEU A 45 -16.23 -5.57 -2.45
CA LEU A 45 -17.53 -5.34 -1.85
C LEU A 45 -17.47 -4.27 -0.75
N TYR A 46 -16.40 -4.25 0.05
CA TYR A 46 -16.18 -3.19 1.02
C TYR A 46 -15.90 -1.85 0.36
N ALA A 47 -15.17 -1.81 -0.75
CA ALA A 47 -14.88 -0.58 -1.45
C ALA A 47 -16.17 0.03 -2.02
N GLU A 48 -17.04 -0.81 -2.60
CA GLU A 48 -18.36 -0.41 -3.07
C GLU A 48 -19.27 0.04 -1.91
N PHE A 49 -19.23 -0.68 -0.78
CA PHE A 49 -19.96 -0.28 0.43
C PHE A 49 -19.58 1.13 0.89
N VAL A 50 -18.28 1.43 0.93
CA VAL A 50 -17.75 2.75 1.30
C VAL A 50 -18.22 3.84 0.33
N LEU A 51 -18.24 3.55 -0.98
CA LEU A 51 -18.77 4.48 -1.97
C LEU A 51 -20.25 4.79 -1.75
N LEU A 52 -21.08 3.76 -1.60
CA LEU A 52 -22.52 3.93 -1.38
C LEU A 52 -22.83 4.69 -0.08
N ILE A 53 -22.03 4.50 0.97
CA ILE A 53 -22.14 5.32 2.19
C ILE A 53 -21.78 6.77 1.88
N SER A 54 -20.75 7.00 1.06
CA SER A 54 -20.27 8.35 0.72
C SER A 54 -21.27 9.15 -0.13
N GLU A 55 -22.17 8.48 -0.85
CA GLU A 55 -23.31 9.13 -1.53
C GLU A 55 -24.31 9.76 -0.55
N ARG A 56 -24.36 9.27 0.69
CA ARG A 56 -25.32 9.72 1.73
C ARG A 56 -24.66 10.53 2.84
N TYR A 57 -23.42 10.20 3.18
CA TYR A 57 -22.61 10.90 4.16
C TYR A 57 -21.41 11.51 3.46
N THR A 58 -21.51 12.80 3.15
CA THR A 58 -20.45 13.56 2.52
C THR A 58 -19.14 13.40 3.29
N ASN A 59 -18.05 13.18 2.56
CA ASN A 59 -16.69 12.98 3.09
C ASN A 59 -16.45 11.66 3.85
N PHE A 60 -17.38 10.69 3.84
CA PHE A 60 -17.11 9.39 4.49
C PHE A 60 -15.86 8.71 3.94
N SER A 61 -15.70 8.64 2.61
CA SER A 61 -14.50 8.07 1.98
C SER A 61 -13.23 8.77 2.44
N THR A 62 -13.22 10.11 2.46
CA THR A 62 -12.05 10.89 2.93
C THR A 62 -11.72 10.58 4.38
N PHE A 63 -12.72 10.58 5.25
CA PHE A 63 -12.56 10.27 6.67
C PHE A 63 -12.04 8.83 6.88
N LEU A 64 -12.58 7.85 6.16
CA LEU A 64 -12.11 6.46 6.23
C LEU A 64 -10.68 6.34 5.71
N LEU A 65 -10.33 7.02 4.62
CA LEU A 65 -8.97 7.05 4.07
C LEU A 65 -7.97 7.64 5.07
N GLU A 66 -8.35 8.66 5.83
CA GLU A 66 -7.51 9.20 6.91
C GLU A 66 -7.23 8.17 8.00
N ILE A 67 -8.26 7.43 8.45
CA ILE A 67 -8.08 6.37 9.46
C ILE A 67 -7.21 5.24 8.90
N LEU A 68 -7.51 4.77 7.69
CA LEU A 68 -6.75 3.72 7.00
C LEU A 68 -5.28 4.10 6.85
N THR A 69 -5.00 5.33 6.43
CA THR A 69 -3.62 5.82 6.27
C THR A 69 -2.90 5.91 7.61
N LYS A 70 -3.57 6.36 8.68
CA LYS A 70 -3.00 6.39 10.04
C LYS A 70 -2.69 4.99 10.56
N GLU A 71 -3.56 4.01 10.29
CA GLU A 71 -3.35 2.61 10.67
C GLU A 71 -2.17 2.00 9.92
N ILE A 72 -2.10 2.20 8.59
CA ILE A 72 -0.95 1.78 7.78
C ILE A 72 0.33 2.43 8.30
N ASP A 73 0.34 3.75 8.50
CA ASP A 73 1.51 4.49 9.00
C ASP A 73 1.98 3.99 10.37
N TYR A 74 1.04 3.65 11.26
CA TYR A 74 1.35 3.06 12.56
C TYR A 74 2.10 1.74 12.40
N ILE A 75 1.57 0.82 11.58
CA ILE A 75 2.20 -0.48 11.36
C ILE A 75 3.56 -0.29 10.66
N LEU A 76 3.66 0.57 9.65
CA LEU A 76 4.91 0.85 8.93
C LEU A 76 6.02 1.42 9.84
N LYS A 77 5.67 2.09 10.94
CA LYS A 77 6.63 2.65 11.92
C LYS A 77 7.07 1.64 12.98
N LEU A 78 6.45 0.46 13.05
CA LEU A 78 6.89 -0.57 13.99
C LEU A 78 8.36 -0.96 13.71
N PRO A 79 9.15 -1.23 14.76
CA PRO A 79 10.56 -1.57 14.63
C PRO A 79 10.76 -2.92 13.93
N ASN A 80 9.85 -3.87 14.18
CA ASN A 80 9.84 -5.19 13.56
C ASN A 80 8.42 -5.50 13.07
N LEU A 81 8.31 -6.00 11.84
CA LEU A 81 7.07 -6.51 11.27
C LEU A 81 7.08 -8.03 11.35
N ASP A 82 6.05 -8.59 11.99
CA ASP A 82 5.79 -10.04 11.96
C ASP A 82 4.81 -10.41 10.83
N THR A 83 4.55 -11.70 10.69
CA THR A 83 3.62 -12.24 9.67
C THR A 83 2.21 -11.68 9.80
N CYS A 84 1.73 -11.38 11.02
CA CYS A 84 0.41 -10.83 11.26
C CYS A 84 0.32 -9.39 10.76
N ASN A 85 1.30 -8.57 11.11
CA ASN A 85 1.44 -7.19 10.62
C ASN A 85 1.60 -7.16 9.09
N GLY A 86 2.41 -8.05 8.52
CA GLY A 86 2.59 -8.17 7.08
C GLY A 86 1.30 -8.54 6.34
N LYS A 87 0.52 -9.48 6.87
CA LYS A 87 -0.78 -9.86 6.31
C LYS A 87 -1.78 -8.71 6.37
N ALA A 88 -1.86 -8.02 7.51
CA ALA A 88 -2.72 -6.85 7.67
C ALA A 88 -2.33 -5.74 6.70
N LEU A 89 -1.04 -5.38 6.62
CA LEU A 89 -0.53 -4.40 5.66
C LEU A 89 -0.89 -4.78 4.23
N LYS A 90 -0.64 -6.03 3.82
CA LYS A 90 -1.00 -6.52 2.49
C LYS A 90 -2.48 -6.26 2.17
N HIS A 91 -3.37 -6.61 3.10
CA HIS A 91 -4.80 -6.40 2.90
C HIS A 91 -5.21 -4.92 2.88
N LEU A 92 -4.70 -4.13 3.83
CA LEU A 92 -4.98 -2.69 3.91
C LEU A 92 -4.42 -1.93 2.71
N GLY A 93 -3.25 -2.33 2.18
CA GLY A 93 -2.65 -1.75 0.98
C GLY A 93 -3.45 -2.03 -0.29
N GLY A 94 -3.94 -3.26 -0.46
CA GLY A 94 -4.86 -3.59 -1.55
C GLY A 94 -6.14 -2.75 -1.49
N PHE A 95 -6.72 -2.62 -0.29
CA PHE A 95 -7.91 -1.80 -0.09
C PHE A 95 -7.67 -0.30 -0.30
N LEU A 96 -6.54 0.22 0.19
CA LEU A 96 -6.09 1.59 -0.08
C LEU A 96 -5.99 1.84 -1.58
N GLY A 97 -5.34 0.94 -2.32
CA GLY A 97 -5.21 1.03 -3.78
C GLY A 97 -6.56 1.02 -4.51
N ARG A 98 -7.54 0.25 -4.03
CA ARG A 98 -8.91 0.23 -4.57
C ARG A 98 -9.64 1.56 -4.36
N LEU A 99 -9.52 2.14 -3.17
CA LEU A 99 -10.17 3.41 -2.85
C LEU A 99 -9.46 4.61 -3.48
N THR A 100 -8.19 4.47 -3.87
CA THR A 100 -7.37 5.57 -4.38
C THR A 100 -6.95 5.37 -5.84
N ILE A 101 -5.89 4.60 -6.09
CA ILE A 101 -5.27 4.40 -7.40
C ILE A 101 -6.27 3.96 -8.45
N ALA A 102 -7.09 2.94 -8.17
CA ALA A 102 -8.10 2.43 -9.11
C ALA A 102 -9.16 3.49 -9.50
N ARG A 103 -9.22 4.60 -8.76
CA ARG A 103 -10.15 5.72 -8.95
C ARG A 103 -9.43 7.01 -9.34
N ASP A 104 -8.19 6.90 -9.83
CA ASP A 104 -7.33 8.03 -10.25
C ASP A 104 -7.04 9.05 -9.13
N ILE A 105 -7.13 8.63 -7.86
CA ILE A 105 -6.75 9.47 -6.72
C ILE A 105 -5.29 9.17 -6.37
N PRO A 106 -4.41 10.19 -6.39
CA PRO A 106 -3.00 10.02 -6.04
C PRO A 106 -2.80 9.53 -4.60
N LEU A 107 -1.76 8.72 -4.38
CA LEU A 107 -1.33 8.31 -3.05
C LEU A 107 -0.42 9.34 -2.39
N CYS A 108 -0.58 9.52 -1.09
CA CYS A 108 0.32 10.34 -0.27
C CYS A 108 1.54 9.57 0.28
N VAL A 109 1.64 8.27 0.01
CA VAL A 109 2.73 7.41 0.51
C VAL A 109 3.94 7.51 -0.42
N ASP A 110 5.10 7.91 0.10
CA ASP A 110 6.37 7.85 -0.64
C ASP A 110 6.92 6.41 -0.67
N ILE A 111 6.47 5.65 -1.66
CA ILE A 111 6.82 4.24 -1.82
C ILE A 111 8.33 4.04 -2.03
N LYS A 112 9.01 4.92 -2.78
CA LYS A 112 10.46 4.77 -3.04
C LYS A 112 11.26 4.94 -1.75
N SER A 113 10.92 5.97 -0.97
CA SER A 113 11.53 6.19 0.34
C SER A 113 11.22 5.04 1.31
N LEU A 114 10.00 4.51 1.30
CA LEU A 114 9.62 3.36 2.12
C LEU A 114 10.47 2.11 1.80
N ILE A 115 10.68 1.80 0.51
CA ILE A 115 11.53 0.68 0.08
C ILE A 115 12.96 0.90 0.58
N TYR A 116 13.53 2.09 0.33
CA TYR A 116 14.91 2.40 0.69
C TYR A 116 15.15 2.35 2.21
N THR A 117 14.30 3.03 2.98
CA THR A 117 14.42 3.07 4.45
C THR A 117 14.23 1.68 5.08
N THR A 118 13.33 0.86 4.54
CA THR A 118 13.15 -0.53 4.99
C THR A 118 14.37 -1.38 4.63
N PHE A 119 14.84 -1.30 3.39
CA PHE A 119 16.03 -2.03 2.92
C PHE A 119 17.26 -1.71 3.77
N LYS A 120 17.47 -0.44 4.11
CA LYS A 120 18.60 0.01 4.92
C LYS A 120 18.47 -0.36 6.40
N ASN A 121 17.35 0.00 7.04
CA ASN A 121 17.24 0.01 8.49
C ASN A 121 16.60 -1.26 9.07
N LYS A 122 15.76 -1.95 8.27
CA LYS A 122 15.01 -3.13 8.72
C LYS A 122 14.82 -4.14 7.58
N PRO A 123 15.90 -4.71 7.01
CA PRO A 123 15.84 -5.57 5.82
C PRO A 123 14.96 -6.83 5.99
N ASN A 124 14.74 -7.28 7.23
CA ASN A 124 13.79 -8.37 7.53
C ASN A 124 12.32 -7.97 7.33
N SER A 125 12.00 -6.69 7.47
CA SER A 125 10.65 -6.19 7.21
C SER A 125 10.30 -6.09 5.73
N LEU A 126 11.27 -6.22 4.81
CA LEU A 126 10.99 -6.22 3.36
C LEU A 126 10.06 -7.34 2.93
N ASP A 127 10.08 -8.48 3.63
CA ASP A 127 9.16 -9.61 3.39
C ASP A 127 7.69 -9.24 3.66
N CYS A 128 7.44 -8.16 4.42
CA CYS A 128 6.10 -7.59 4.63
C CYS A 128 5.83 -6.37 3.74
N ILE A 129 6.85 -5.52 3.52
CA ILE A 129 6.72 -4.27 2.77
C ILE A 129 6.52 -4.50 1.28
N ILE A 130 7.19 -5.49 0.68
CA ILE A 130 7.07 -5.74 -0.77
C ILE A 130 5.69 -6.30 -1.14
N PRO A 131 5.08 -7.25 -0.41
CA PRO A 131 3.69 -7.63 -0.65
C PRO A 131 2.69 -6.48 -0.46
N PHE A 132 2.90 -5.62 0.54
CA PHE A 132 2.08 -4.42 0.75
C PHE A 132 2.10 -3.47 -0.46
N ILE A 133 3.29 -3.14 -0.94
CA ILE A 133 3.46 -2.28 -2.13
C ILE A 133 2.89 -2.97 -3.38
N SER A 134 3.08 -4.29 -3.51
CA SER A 134 2.57 -5.05 -4.64
C SER A 134 1.05 -4.98 -4.73
N GLU A 135 0.32 -5.16 -3.61
CA GLU A 135 -1.14 -5.02 -3.60
C GLU A 135 -1.63 -3.60 -3.93
N ILE A 136 -0.90 -2.56 -3.51
CA ILE A 136 -1.19 -1.19 -3.94
C ILE A 136 -1.03 -1.08 -5.47
N LEU A 137 0.12 -1.51 -6.01
CA LEU A 137 0.46 -1.34 -7.42
C LEU A 137 -0.41 -2.18 -8.35
N LYS A 138 -0.93 -3.33 -7.91
CA LYS A 138 -1.92 -4.12 -8.69
C LYS A 138 -3.15 -3.29 -9.07
N ASN A 139 -3.51 -2.30 -8.26
CA ASN A 139 -4.66 -1.42 -8.55
C ASN A 139 -4.41 -0.45 -9.71
N THR A 140 -3.17 -0.24 -10.15
CA THR A 140 -2.84 0.59 -11.32
C THR A 140 -3.44 0.03 -12.62
N LYS A 141 -3.70 -1.28 -12.68
CA LYS A 141 -4.34 -1.93 -13.83
C LYS A 141 -5.80 -1.48 -14.04
N TYR A 142 -6.46 -1.04 -12.98
CA TYR A 142 -7.85 -0.59 -13.00
C TYR A 142 -8.00 0.94 -13.14
N SER A 143 -6.89 1.67 -13.01
CA SER A 143 -6.85 3.13 -13.12
C SER A 143 -6.86 3.58 -14.59
N TYR A 144 -7.50 4.71 -14.87
CA TYR A 144 -7.45 5.33 -16.19
C TYR A 144 -6.17 6.16 -16.40
N GLN A 145 -5.71 6.89 -15.36
CA GLN A 145 -4.57 7.81 -15.43
C GLN A 145 -3.27 7.24 -14.82
N ILE A 146 -3.38 6.52 -13.70
CA ILE A 146 -2.26 5.98 -12.91
C ILE A 146 -2.01 4.53 -13.32
N LYS A 147 -1.80 4.32 -14.63
CA LYS A 147 -1.49 3.02 -15.24
C LYS A 147 -0.05 2.57 -14.98
N PRO A 148 0.33 1.31 -15.24
CA PRO A 148 1.73 0.87 -15.19
C PRO A 148 2.71 1.71 -16.02
N SER A 149 2.23 2.29 -17.13
CA SER A 149 3.01 3.20 -17.98
C SER A 149 3.17 4.61 -17.43
N ASN A 150 2.45 4.97 -16.36
CA ASN A 150 2.54 6.27 -15.70
C ASN A 150 3.97 6.47 -15.16
N PRO A 151 4.61 7.65 -15.37
CA PRO A 151 5.99 7.87 -14.93
C PRO A 151 6.24 7.58 -13.45
N TRP A 152 5.31 7.97 -12.56
CA TRP A 152 5.43 7.73 -11.12
C TRP A 152 5.40 6.23 -10.79
N VAL A 153 4.49 5.47 -11.42
CA VAL A 153 4.41 4.00 -11.25
C VAL A 153 5.67 3.34 -11.81
N LYS A 154 6.11 3.75 -13.00
CA LYS A 154 7.30 3.21 -13.66
C LYS A 154 8.55 3.39 -12.80
N GLU A 155 8.75 4.57 -12.21
CA GLU A 155 9.87 4.82 -11.30
C GLU A 155 9.87 3.86 -10.10
N ILE A 156 8.69 3.59 -9.52
CA ILE A 156 8.57 2.63 -8.42
C ILE A 156 8.92 1.22 -8.89
N LEU A 157 8.39 0.79 -10.04
CA LEU A 157 8.69 -0.53 -10.61
C LEU A 157 10.19 -0.71 -10.91
N GLN A 158 10.88 0.35 -11.33
CA GLN A 158 12.33 0.34 -11.53
C GLN A 158 13.11 0.15 -10.22
N VAL A 159 12.65 0.76 -9.13
CA VAL A 159 13.24 0.56 -7.78
C VAL A 159 12.97 -0.86 -7.28
N ILE A 160 11.77 -1.40 -7.52
CA ILE A 160 11.43 -2.78 -7.15
C ILE A 160 12.26 -3.78 -7.97
N LYS A 161 12.48 -3.54 -9.27
CA LYS A 161 13.42 -4.31 -10.10
C LYS A 161 14.85 -4.25 -9.58
N GLU A 162 15.32 -3.07 -9.16
CA GLU A 162 16.64 -2.94 -8.54
C GLU A 162 16.74 -3.81 -7.29
N LEU A 163 15.71 -3.79 -6.44
CA LEU A 163 15.65 -4.63 -5.24
C LEU A 163 15.68 -6.13 -5.58
N HIS A 164 14.90 -6.57 -6.58
CA HIS A 164 14.88 -7.95 -7.06
C HIS A 164 16.28 -8.46 -7.45
N HIS A 165 17.06 -7.63 -8.13
CA HIS A 165 18.42 -7.99 -8.55
C HIS A 165 19.44 -8.05 -7.41
N ILE A 166 19.30 -7.22 -6.37
CA ILE A 166 20.31 -7.13 -5.29
C ILE A 166 19.98 -8.01 -4.08
N THR A 167 18.71 -8.42 -3.92
CA THR A 167 18.29 -9.26 -2.80
C THR A 167 18.63 -10.73 -3.07
N ASN A 168 18.97 -11.46 -2.02
CA ASN A 168 19.08 -12.93 -2.04
C ASN A 168 17.82 -13.63 -1.49
N LYS A 169 16.79 -12.86 -1.11
CA LYS A 169 15.54 -13.39 -0.57
C LYS A 169 14.60 -13.82 -1.69
N LEU A 170 14.44 -15.13 -1.87
CA LEU A 170 13.55 -15.72 -2.87
C LEU A 170 12.09 -15.26 -2.72
N THR A 171 11.61 -15.10 -1.48
CA THR A 171 10.26 -14.58 -1.18
C THR A 171 9.99 -13.23 -1.83
N ILE A 172 10.97 -12.32 -1.78
CA ILE A 172 10.88 -11.00 -2.41
C ILE A 172 10.95 -11.13 -3.93
N GLN A 173 11.87 -11.95 -4.45
CA GLN A 173 12.01 -12.13 -5.90
C GLN A 173 10.72 -12.66 -6.54
N PHE A 174 10.12 -13.70 -5.94
CA PHE A 174 8.85 -14.26 -6.42
C PHE A 174 7.69 -13.27 -6.34
N GLU A 175 7.55 -12.50 -5.26
CA GLU A 175 6.48 -11.50 -5.16
C GLU A 175 6.63 -10.42 -6.24
N VAL A 176 7.86 -9.99 -6.53
CA VAL A 176 8.14 -9.01 -7.60
C VAL A 176 7.80 -9.59 -8.97
N GLU A 177 8.23 -10.81 -9.28
CA GLU A 177 7.91 -11.46 -10.56
C GLU A 177 6.41 -11.63 -10.75
N LEU A 178 5.68 -12.01 -9.68
CA LEU A 178 4.23 -12.12 -9.70
C LEU A 178 3.56 -10.75 -9.93
N LEU A 179 4.06 -9.68 -9.31
CA LEU A 179 3.57 -8.32 -9.55
C LEU A 179 3.75 -7.92 -11.02
N PHE A 180 4.94 -8.11 -11.58
CA PHE A 180 5.22 -7.76 -12.98
C PHE A 180 4.34 -8.55 -13.95
N SER A 181 4.19 -9.85 -13.70
CA SER A 181 3.27 -10.70 -14.46
C SER A 181 1.82 -10.20 -14.36
N PHE A 182 1.35 -9.83 -13.17
CA PHE A 182 -0.02 -9.31 -13.00
C PHE A 182 -0.25 -8.00 -13.77
N LEU A 183 0.75 -7.12 -13.81
CA LEU A 183 0.72 -5.83 -14.50
C LEU A 183 0.95 -5.93 -16.01
N ASP A 184 1.17 -7.14 -16.55
CA ASP A 184 1.54 -7.38 -17.95
C ASP A 184 2.81 -6.59 -18.36
N CYS A 185 3.77 -6.48 -17.45
CA CYS A 185 5.06 -5.81 -17.66
C CYS A 185 6.20 -6.84 -17.72
N ASP A 186 7.08 -6.75 -18.73
CA ASP A 186 8.32 -7.55 -18.72
C ASP A 186 9.36 -6.89 -17.79
N ILE A 187 9.76 -7.63 -16.76
CA ILE A 187 10.79 -7.20 -15.82
C ILE A 187 12.13 -6.97 -16.53
N ASN A 188 12.44 -7.72 -17.60
CA ASN A 188 13.71 -7.63 -18.31
C ASN A 188 13.82 -6.33 -19.12
N GLU A 189 12.75 -5.93 -19.80
CA GLU A 189 12.69 -4.71 -20.62
C GLU A 189 12.82 -3.42 -19.79
N LEU A 190 12.53 -3.46 -18.48
CA LEU A 190 12.26 -2.23 -17.73
C LEU A 190 13.45 -1.31 -17.38
N ASN A 191 14.74 -1.57 -17.56
CA ASN A 191 15.83 -0.81 -16.88
C ASN A 191 15.72 -0.78 -15.33
N SER A 192 16.77 -1.22 -14.65
CA SER A 192 16.85 -1.11 -13.19
C SER A 192 16.97 0.36 -12.78
N ALA A 193 16.36 0.73 -11.65
CA ALA A 193 16.80 1.95 -10.97
C ALA A 193 18.25 1.77 -10.47
N TYR A 194 18.92 2.90 -10.25
CA TYR A 194 20.15 3.00 -9.44
C TYR A 194 19.87 3.75 -8.13
N TYR A 195 18.63 3.72 -7.66
CA TYR A 195 18.15 4.52 -6.54
C TYR A 195 18.68 3.98 -5.20
N LEU A 196 18.54 2.68 -4.96
CA LEU A 196 18.93 2.05 -3.69
C LEU A 196 20.45 2.12 -3.50
N ARG A 197 21.21 1.73 -4.52
CA ARG A 197 22.68 1.78 -4.49
C ARG A 197 23.21 3.21 -4.37
N ARG A 198 22.65 4.17 -5.12
CA ARG A 198 23.09 5.58 -5.07
C ARG A 198 22.88 6.18 -3.68
N ASN A 199 21.73 5.95 -3.07
CA ASN A 199 21.44 6.51 -1.75
C ASN A 199 22.31 5.88 -0.66
N MET A 200 22.67 4.60 -0.76
CA MET A 200 23.68 4.02 0.15
C MET A 200 25.06 4.69 -0.01
N ASN A 201 25.54 4.88 -1.25
CA ASN A 201 26.86 5.47 -1.50
C ASN A 201 26.96 6.92 -1.04
N ASN A 202 25.91 7.73 -1.25
CA ASN A 202 25.90 9.14 -0.84
C ASN A 202 26.04 9.29 0.68
N GLU A 203 25.45 8.40 1.47
CA GLU A 203 25.58 8.43 2.93
C GLU A 203 26.95 7.94 3.41
N THR A 204 27.53 6.93 2.77
CA THR A 204 28.91 6.51 3.07
C THR A 204 29.88 7.67 2.89
N ASN A 205 29.75 8.41 1.78
CA ASN A 205 30.59 9.58 1.50
C ASN A 205 30.35 10.73 2.51
N ASN A 206 29.12 10.98 2.92
CA ASN A 206 28.81 12.00 3.93
C ASN A 206 29.35 11.63 5.33
N ASN A 207 29.29 10.35 5.72
CA ASN A 207 29.86 9.88 6.99
C ASN A 207 31.40 9.89 6.99
N SER A 208 32.03 9.61 5.84
CA SER A 208 33.49 9.73 5.69
C SER A 208 33.97 11.18 5.78
N ASN A 209 33.22 12.14 5.24
CA ASN A 209 33.57 13.56 5.32
C ASN A 209 33.39 14.14 6.74
N ASN A 210 32.37 13.70 7.49
CA ASN A 210 32.15 14.18 8.87
C ASN A 210 33.13 13.63 9.92
N ASN A 211 33.86 12.55 9.60
CA ASN A 211 34.89 11.98 10.48
C ASN A 211 36.30 12.53 10.21
N GLY A 212 36.46 13.40 9.20
CA GLY A 212 37.75 13.99 8.83
C GLY A 212 38.15 15.25 9.61
N ASP A 213 37.20 15.89 10.31
CA ASP A 213 37.40 17.24 10.88
C ASP A 213 37.67 17.27 12.40
N ASN A 214 37.90 16.12 13.05
CA ASN A 214 38.13 16.03 14.52
C ASN A 214 39.59 15.78 14.94
N TYR A 215 40.57 16.02 14.07
CA TYR A 215 41.97 16.06 14.46
C TYR A 215 42.69 17.27 13.84
N SER A 216 42.60 18.42 14.49
CA SER A 216 43.60 19.50 14.44
C SER A 216 43.49 20.37 15.69
#